data_AF-W0ITK9-F1
#
_entry.id   AF-W0ITK9-F1
#
_cell.length_a   1.000
_cell.length_b   1.000
_cell.length_c   1.000
_cell.angle_alpha   90.00
_cell.angle_beta   90.00
_cell.angle_gamma   90.00
#
_symmetry.space_group_name_H-M   'P 1'
#
loop_
_entity.id
_entity.type
_entity.pdbx_description
1 polymer ?
#
loop_
_entity_poly.entity_id
_entity_poly.type
_entity_poly.pdbx_seq_one_letter_code
_entity_poly.pdbx_strand_id
1 'polypeptide(L)'
;MNLELWQWLLALLGAVLVGISKTGVAGIGMLFVSIFAMLLGAKEASGFVLPMLIFADVVAVAAYRKHAQWSHLVKLFPWTGAGVIIGWLAMNRIDDRQARVMVGAIVLALLALHLWRRRQATRRAHLRISPGKDTPAPVAGPVVEDAEHGAWFAPTMGVLAGFTTLVSNAAGPLMAIYLIAMRLPKMQFVGTAAVFFLLLNCFKVPFMMNLGLITTRSFSFNLLLAPAVLAGAFFGRWLLPRINQALFEALALGLSALAGLKLIGLF
;
A
#
# COMPACT_ATOMS: atom_id res chain seq x y z
N MET A 1 -14.71 -21.44 -13.21
CA MET A 1 -13.70 -22.04 -12.33
C MET A 1 -14.44 -22.92 -11.38
N ASN A 2 -14.14 -24.21 -11.36
CA ASN A 2 -14.63 -25.10 -10.31
C ASN A 2 -13.62 -25.00 -9.18
N LEU A 3 -13.88 -24.09 -8.24
CA LEU A 3 -13.05 -23.96 -7.05
C LEU A 3 -13.50 -25.00 -6.03
N GLU A 4 -12.53 -25.69 -5.44
CA GLU A 4 -12.78 -26.57 -4.31
C GLU A 4 -13.18 -25.76 -3.07
N LEU A 5 -13.81 -26.41 -2.09
CA LEU A 5 -14.29 -25.74 -0.88
C LEU A 5 -13.19 -24.96 -0.14
N TRP A 6 -11.98 -25.52 -0.04
CA TRP A 6 -10.85 -24.84 0.61
C TRP A 6 -10.40 -23.59 -0.15
N GLN A 7 -10.51 -23.57 -1.47
CA GLN A 7 -10.19 -22.40 -2.30
C GLN A 7 -11.22 -21.29 -2.10
N TRP A 8 -12.50 -21.65 -1.96
CA TRP A 8 -13.55 -20.70 -1.61
C TRP A 8 -13.35 -20.10 -0.21
N LEU A 9 -13.01 -20.92 0.78
CA LEU A 9 -12.72 -20.44 2.14
C LEU A 9 -11.53 -19.47 2.15
N LEU A 10 -10.47 -19.77 1.39
CA LEU A 10 -9.33 -18.86 1.22
C LEU A 10 -9.72 -17.57 0.49
N ALA A 11 -10.52 -17.65 -0.56
CA ALA A 11 -11.00 -16.47 -1.28
C ALA A 11 -11.86 -15.56 -0.39
N LEU A 12 -12.74 -16.13 0.43
CA LEU A 12 -13.54 -15.41 1.42
C LEU A 12 -12.65 -14.74 2.48
N LEU A 13 -11.67 -15.47 3.02
CA LEU A 13 -10.68 -14.91 3.94
C LEU A 13 -9.91 -13.76 3.28
N GLY A 14 -9.46 -13.94 2.04
CA GLY A 14 -8.78 -12.91 1.25
C GLY A 14 -9.65 -11.65 1.09
N ALA A 15 -10.94 -11.82 0.78
CA ALA A 15 -11.89 -10.72 0.65
C ALA A 15 -12.11 -9.95 1.97
N VAL A 16 -12.26 -10.66 3.09
CA VAL A 16 -12.31 -10.03 4.43
C VAL A 16 -11.03 -9.22 4.68
N LEU A 17 -9.86 -9.81 4.41
CA LEU A 17 -8.57 -9.15 4.60
C LEU A 17 -8.38 -7.93 3.70
N VAL A 18 -8.93 -7.93 2.47
CA VAL A 18 -9.01 -6.74 1.61
C VAL A 18 -9.78 -5.62 2.32
N GLY A 19 -10.99 -5.90 2.81
CA GLY A 19 -11.81 -4.92 3.52
C GLY A 19 -11.11 -4.33 4.74
N ILE A 20 -10.53 -5.19 5.58
CA ILE A 20 -9.76 -4.78 6.77
C ILE A 20 -8.57 -3.92 6.37
N SER A 21 -7.83 -4.32 5.33
CA SER A 21 -6.64 -3.59 4.87
C SER A 21 -6.95 -2.19 4.35
N LYS A 22 -8.14 -1.96 3.77
CA LYS A 22 -8.50 -0.66 3.20
C LYS A 22 -9.07 0.33 4.22
N THR A 23 -9.67 -0.17 5.29
CA THR A 23 -10.36 0.66 6.30
C THR A 23 -9.70 0.66 7.68
N GLY A 24 -8.75 -0.25 7.92
CA GLY A 24 -8.09 -0.44 9.20
C GLY A 24 -6.57 -0.30 9.08
N VAL A 25 -5.86 -1.37 9.42
CA VAL A 25 -4.40 -1.39 9.51
C VAL A 25 -3.78 -1.60 8.13
N ALA A 26 -3.06 -0.59 7.65
CA ALA A 26 -2.26 -0.71 6.44
C ALA A 26 -1.15 -1.75 6.65
N GLY A 27 -1.03 -2.72 5.75
CA GLY A 27 -0.08 -3.84 5.86
C GLY A 27 -0.74 -5.22 5.83
N ILE A 28 -1.97 -5.34 6.32
CA ILE A 28 -2.78 -6.57 6.19
C ILE A 28 -3.00 -6.92 4.70
N GLY A 29 -2.94 -5.92 3.82
CA GLY A 29 -3.09 -6.08 2.39
C GLY A 29 -2.20 -7.15 1.75
N MET A 30 -1.01 -7.38 2.31
CA MET A 30 -0.08 -8.36 1.74
C MET A 30 -0.50 -9.81 1.99
N LEU A 31 -1.31 -10.05 3.03
CA LEU A 31 -1.89 -11.36 3.27
C LEU A 31 -2.89 -11.73 2.18
N PHE A 32 -3.78 -10.80 1.79
CA PHE A 32 -4.70 -11.09 0.68
C PHE A 32 -3.96 -11.25 -0.64
N VAL A 33 -2.93 -10.42 -0.92
CA VAL A 33 -2.12 -10.54 -2.15
C VAL A 33 -1.52 -11.94 -2.23
N SER A 34 -0.98 -12.44 -1.13
CA SER A 34 -0.41 -13.79 -1.06
C SER A 34 -1.46 -14.87 -1.29
N ILE A 35 -2.64 -14.73 -0.68
CA ILE A 35 -3.74 -15.70 -0.82
C ILE A 35 -4.20 -15.78 -2.28
N PHE A 36 -4.47 -14.64 -2.92
CA PHE A 36 -4.94 -14.64 -4.31
C PHE A 36 -3.85 -15.03 -5.30
N ALA A 37 -2.58 -14.69 -5.03
CA ALA A 37 -1.46 -15.18 -5.83
C ALA A 37 -1.31 -16.71 -5.73
N MET A 38 -1.66 -17.33 -4.61
CA MET A 38 -1.67 -18.79 -4.47
C MET A 38 -2.84 -19.44 -5.23
N LEU A 39 -3.97 -18.75 -5.34
CA LEU A 39 -5.16 -19.26 -6.03
C LEU A 39 -5.08 -19.11 -7.57
N LEU A 40 -4.45 -18.04 -8.06
CA LEU A 40 -4.51 -17.63 -9.47
C LEU A 40 -3.12 -17.44 -10.11
N GLY A 41 -2.04 -17.40 -9.33
CA GLY A 41 -0.77 -16.84 -9.79
C GLY A 41 -0.69 -15.33 -9.55
N ALA A 42 0.52 -14.80 -9.44
CA ALA A 42 0.74 -13.41 -9.00
C ALA A 42 0.28 -12.42 -10.08
N LYS A 43 0.65 -12.68 -11.34
CA LYS A 43 0.25 -11.86 -12.49
C LYS A 43 -1.26 -11.88 -12.70
N GLU A 44 -1.89 -13.05 -12.67
CA GLU A 44 -3.35 -13.14 -12.87
C GLU A 44 -4.12 -12.51 -11.73
N ALA A 45 -3.72 -12.77 -10.48
CA ALA A 45 -4.32 -12.14 -9.30
C ALA A 45 -4.26 -10.61 -9.37
N SER A 46 -3.21 -10.03 -9.97
CA SER A 46 -3.02 -8.57 -10.05
C SER A 46 -4.19 -7.85 -10.76
N GLY A 47 -4.73 -8.43 -11.83
CA GLY A 47 -5.89 -7.92 -12.55
C GLY A 47 -7.21 -8.55 -12.12
N PHE A 48 -7.21 -9.85 -11.83
CA PHE A 48 -8.43 -10.60 -11.52
C PHE A 48 -9.14 -10.07 -10.28
N VAL A 49 -8.41 -9.66 -9.24
CA VAL A 49 -9.02 -9.11 -8.00
C VAL A 49 -9.24 -7.59 -8.04
N LEU A 50 -8.83 -6.91 -9.11
CA LEU A 50 -8.90 -5.45 -9.20
C LEU A 50 -10.32 -4.90 -9.01
N PRO A 51 -11.41 -5.49 -9.57
CA PRO A 51 -12.76 -5.01 -9.31
C PRO A 51 -13.14 -5.01 -7.82
N MET A 52 -12.74 -6.05 -7.08
CA MET A 52 -12.95 -6.12 -5.63
C MET A 52 -12.11 -5.10 -4.88
N LEU A 53 -10.87 -4.85 -5.30
CA LEU A 53 -10.03 -3.80 -4.72
C LEU A 53 -10.66 -2.42 -4.90
N ILE A 54 -11.14 -2.10 -6.10
CA ILE A 54 -11.85 -0.84 -6.39
C ILE A 54 -13.09 -0.72 -5.51
N PHE A 55 -13.88 -1.79 -5.37
CA PHE A 55 -15.03 -1.78 -4.48
C PHE A 55 -14.66 -1.49 -3.01
N ALA A 56 -13.62 -2.16 -2.49
CA ALA A 56 -13.10 -1.90 -1.15
C ALA A 56 -12.57 -0.46 -0.98
N ASP A 57 -11.93 0.08 -2.01
CA ASP A 57 -11.44 1.45 -2.05
C ASP A 57 -12.60 2.46 -2.04
N VAL A 58 -13.69 2.22 -2.76
CA VAL A 58 -14.91 3.05 -2.71
C VAL A 58 -15.47 3.09 -1.29
N VAL A 59 -15.57 1.94 -0.62
CA VAL A 59 -16.03 1.86 0.78
C VAL A 59 -15.09 2.64 1.72
N ALA A 60 -13.77 2.49 1.55
CA ALA A 60 -12.78 3.20 2.35
C ALA A 60 -12.80 4.73 2.11
N VAL A 61 -12.96 5.16 0.87
CA VAL A 61 -13.09 6.58 0.52
C VAL A 61 -14.38 7.15 1.10
N ALA A 62 -15.52 6.46 0.96
CA ALA A 62 -16.76 6.88 1.60
C ALA A 62 -16.60 7.03 3.12
N ALA A 63 -15.85 6.12 3.74
CA ALA A 63 -15.57 6.12 5.17
C ALA A 63 -14.62 7.24 5.64
N TYR A 64 -13.59 7.58 4.86
CA TYR A 64 -12.45 8.38 5.35
C TYR A 64 -12.05 9.59 4.50
N ARG A 65 -12.71 9.87 3.36
CA ARG A 65 -12.35 10.97 2.43
C ARG A 65 -12.14 12.34 3.09
N LYS A 66 -12.85 12.63 4.19
CA LYS A 66 -12.74 13.90 4.92
C LYS A 66 -11.35 14.12 5.54
N HIS A 67 -10.57 13.06 5.74
CA HIS A 67 -9.22 13.13 6.31
C HIS A 67 -8.12 13.11 5.25
N ALA A 68 -8.46 12.97 3.97
CA ALA A 68 -7.48 12.81 2.90
C ALA A 68 -6.65 14.09 2.70
N GLN A 69 -5.33 13.92 2.59
CA GLN A 69 -4.37 14.99 2.38
C GLN A 69 -4.05 15.10 0.88
N TRP A 70 -4.75 15.99 0.19
CA TRP A 70 -4.67 16.14 -1.28
C TRP A 70 -3.30 16.60 -1.78
N SER A 71 -2.57 17.39 -0.98
CA SER A 71 -1.22 17.89 -1.30
C SER A 71 -0.25 16.75 -1.63
N HIS A 72 -0.26 15.69 -0.82
CA HIS A 72 0.57 14.50 -1.04
C HIS A 72 0.12 13.69 -2.26
N LEU A 73 -1.19 13.59 -2.50
CA LEU A 73 -1.74 12.85 -3.63
C LEU A 73 -1.32 13.45 -4.96
N VAL A 74 -1.52 14.76 -5.14
CA VAL A 74 -1.19 15.45 -6.40
C VAL A 74 0.30 15.41 -6.69
N LYS A 75 1.16 15.49 -5.66
CA LYS A 75 2.62 15.36 -5.81
C LYS A 75 3.06 13.95 -6.18
N LEU A 76 2.40 12.91 -5.66
CA LEU A 76 2.79 11.50 -5.85
C LEU A 76 2.21 10.89 -7.14
N PHE A 77 0.97 11.23 -7.47
CA PHE A 77 0.18 10.52 -8.49
C PHE A 77 0.78 10.54 -9.91
N PRO A 78 1.35 11.64 -10.44
CA PRO A 78 1.96 11.64 -11.77
C PRO A 78 3.06 10.59 -11.91
N TRP A 79 3.89 10.47 -10.88
CA TRP A 79 4.98 9.49 -10.82
C TRP A 79 4.46 8.07 -10.64
N THR A 80 3.37 7.90 -9.88
CA THR A 80 2.67 6.62 -9.79
C THR A 80 2.07 6.19 -11.12
N GLY A 81 1.48 7.12 -11.88
CA GLY A 81 1.02 6.86 -13.24
C GLY A 81 2.14 6.39 -14.16
N ALA A 82 3.30 7.07 -14.11
CA ALA A 82 4.49 6.64 -14.84
C ALA A 82 4.94 5.23 -14.44
N GLY A 83 4.95 4.92 -13.14
CA GLY A 83 5.25 3.58 -12.63
C GLY A 83 4.28 2.51 -13.14
N VAL A 84 2.98 2.82 -13.22
CA VAL A 84 1.96 1.94 -13.80
C VAL A 84 2.24 1.68 -15.28
N ILE A 85 2.57 2.70 -16.05
CA ILE A 85 2.90 2.54 -17.48
C ILE A 85 4.14 1.65 -17.64
N ILE A 86 5.19 1.89 -16.85
CA ILE A 86 6.41 1.06 -16.86
C ILE A 86 6.07 -0.40 -16.52
N GLY A 87 5.28 -0.61 -15.47
CA GLY A 87 4.82 -1.95 -15.09
C GLY A 87 4.06 -2.63 -16.21
N TRP A 88 3.21 -1.90 -16.94
CA TRP A 88 2.36 -2.45 -17.99
C TRP A 88 3.18 -2.92 -19.18
N LEU A 89 4.15 -2.10 -19.60
CA LEU A 89 5.12 -2.46 -20.63
C LEU A 89 5.98 -3.66 -20.22
N ALA A 90 6.27 -3.81 -18.93
CA ALA A 90 7.07 -4.90 -18.39
C ALA A 90 6.27 -6.19 -18.16
N MET A 91 4.94 -6.12 -18.00
CA MET A 91 4.09 -7.23 -17.54
C MET A 91 4.13 -8.46 -18.46
N ASN A 92 4.36 -8.28 -19.76
CA ASN A 92 4.49 -9.39 -20.71
C ASN A 92 5.92 -9.94 -20.83
N ARG A 93 6.89 -9.30 -20.18
CA ARG A 93 8.31 -9.69 -20.17
C ARG A 93 8.77 -10.30 -18.85
N ILE A 94 7.95 -10.17 -17.81
CA ILE A 94 8.25 -10.61 -16.44
C ILE A 94 7.44 -11.86 -16.14
N ASP A 95 8.10 -12.90 -15.62
CA ASP A 95 7.43 -14.08 -15.08
C ASP A 95 6.94 -13.87 -13.63
N ASP A 96 6.08 -14.76 -13.14
CA ASP A 96 5.48 -14.67 -11.81
C ASP A 96 6.50 -14.65 -10.66
N ARG A 97 7.64 -15.33 -10.83
CA ARG A 97 8.69 -15.39 -9.80
C ARG A 97 9.48 -14.09 -9.78
N GLN A 98 9.88 -13.59 -10.94
CA GLN A 98 10.58 -12.32 -11.12
C GLN A 98 9.75 -11.17 -10.55
N ALA A 99 8.46 -11.11 -10.89
CA ALA A 99 7.51 -10.13 -10.34
C ALA A 99 7.51 -10.12 -8.81
N ARG A 100 7.40 -11.31 -8.21
CA ARG A 100 7.37 -11.49 -6.77
C ARG A 100 8.67 -11.05 -6.09
N VAL A 101 9.82 -11.54 -6.59
CA VAL A 101 11.14 -11.23 -6.02
C VAL A 101 11.49 -9.75 -6.18
N MET A 102 11.23 -9.15 -7.35
CA MET A 102 11.49 -7.73 -7.59
C MET A 102 10.73 -6.86 -6.59
N VAL A 103 9.44 -7.14 -6.41
CA VAL A 103 8.61 -6.38 -5.46
C VAL A 103 9.06 -6.59 -4.03
N GLY A 104 9.35 -7.84 -3.63
CA GLY A 104 9.87 -8.14 -2.30
C GLY A 104 11.17 -7.38 -2.01
N ALA A 105 12.10 -7.35 -2.97
CA ALA A 105 13.35 -6.61 -2.85
C ALA A 105 13.12 -5.09 -2.72
N ILE A 106 12.21 -4.52 -3.52
CA ILE A 106 11.84 -3.09 -3.42
C ILE A 106 11.29 -2.77 -2.04
N VAL A 107 10.34 -3.56 -1.53
CA VAL A 107 9.72 -3.35 -0.21
C VAL A 107 10.78 -3.41 0.89
N LEU A 108 11.63 -4.44 0.90
CA LEU A 108 12.66 -4.60 1.93
C LEU A 108 13.73 -3.52 1.85
N ALA A 109 14.16 -3.12 0.65
CA ALA A 109 15.13 -2.05 0.47
C ALA A 109 14.61 -0.71 1.00
N LEU A 110 13.36 -0.37 0.67
CA LEU A 110 12.72 0.85 1.16
C LEU A 110 12.50 0.81 2.67
N LEU A 111 12.12 -0.34 3.22
CA LEU A 111 11.97 -0.51 4.66
C LEU A 111 13.32 -0.35 5.37
N ALA A 112 14.38 -0.97 4.85
CA ALA A 112 15.73 -0.83 5.39
C ALA A 112 16.19 0.63 5.35
N LEU A 113 15.96 1.33 4.23
CA LEU A 113 16.24 2.76 4.09
C LEU A 113 15.46 3.61 5.09
N HIS A 114 14.16 3.33 5.28
CA HIS A 114 13.31 4.02 6.24
C HIS A 114 13.82 3.85 7.69
N LEU A 115 14.12 2.61 8.09
CA LEU A 115 14.67 2.31 9.42
C LEU A 115 16.06 2.93 9.62
N TRP A 116 16.89 2.94 8.58
CA TRP A 116 18.21 3.55 8.63
C TRP A 116 18.14 5.07 8.80
N ARG A 117 17.31 5.76 8.01
CA ARG A 117 17.08 7.21 8.15
C ARG A 117 16.51 7.56 9.53
N ARG A 118 15.59 6.75 10.05
CA ARG A 118 15.05 6.90 11.41
C ARG A 118 16.14 6.81 12.47
N ARG A 119 17.02 5.80 12.39
CA ARG A 119 18.18 5.66 13.30
C ARG A 119 19.15 6.82 13.21
N GLN A 120 19.43 7.32 12.01
CA GLN A 120 20.32 8.47 11.83
C GLN A 120 19.74 9.76 12.43
N ALA A 121 18.44 9.99 12.29
CA ALA A 121 17.76 11.14 12.88
C ALA A 121 17.87 11.13 14.42
N THR A 122 17.64 9.98 15.05
CA THR A 122 17.81 9.81 16.51
C THR A 122 19.26 10.02 16.95
N ARG A 123 20.24 9.51 16.20
CA ARG A 123 21.68 9.74 16.48
C ARG A 123 22.07 11.22 16.37
N ARG A 124 21.58 11.94 15.35
CA ARG A 124 21.85 13.38 15.16
C ARG A 124 21.20 14.23 16.25
N ALA A 125 20.02 13.85 16.74
CA ALA A 125 19.37 14.51 17.86
C ALA A 125 20.18 14.36 19.16
N HIS A 126 20.69 13.16 19.46
CA HIS A 126 21.56 12.95 20.61
C HIS A 126 22.91 13.69 20.52
N LEU A 127 23.49 13.80 19.32
CA LEU A 127 24.75 14.55 19.12
C LEU A 127 24.58 16.07 19.22
N ARG A 128 23.37 16.61 19.01
CA ARG A 128 23.05 18.03 19.23
C ARG A 128 22.85 18.36 20.71
N ILE A 129 22.49 17.38 21.53
CA ILE A 129 22.49 17.48 22.98
C ILE A 129 23.90 17.11 23.48
N SER A 130 24.91 17.84 22.99
CA SER A 130 26.21 17.88 23.66
C SER A 130 26.11 18.96 24.74
N PRO A 131 26.42 18.66 26.02
CA PRO A 131 26.31 19.64 27.10
C PRO A 131 27.38 20.70 26.91
N GLY A 132 27.04 21.88 26.39
CA GLY A 132 28.02 22.96 26.33
C GLY A 132 27.78 24.19 25.46
N LYS A 133 26.69 24.33 24.69
CA LYS A 133 26.42 25.61 23.99
C LYS A 133 24.94 25.98 24.02
N ASP A 134 24.62 26.91 24.91
CA ASP A 134 23.38 27.69 24.91
C ASP A 134 23.26 28.40 23.55
N THR A 135 22.44 27.84 22.67
CA THR A 135 21.98 28.55 21.47
C THR A 135 20.47 28.68 21.60
N PRO A 136 19.91 29.91 21.53
CA PRO A 136 18.49 30.11 21.66
C PRO A 136 17.74 29.39 20.52
N ALA A 137 16.58 28.82 20.87
CA ALA A 137 15.73 28.06 19.96
C ALA A 137 15.33 28.90 18.73
N PRO A 138 15.31 28.33 17.52
CA PRO A 138 14.83 29.05 16.34
C PRO A 138 13.33 29.35 16.48
N VAL A 139 12.96 30.60 16.23
CA VAL A 139 11.57 31.07 16.16
C VAL A 139 10.84 30.33 15.04
N ALA A 140 9.71 29.70 15.37
CA ALA A 140 8.87 28.96 14.45
C ALA A 140 8.19 29.92 13.45
N GLY A 141 8.82 30.13 12.29
CA GLY A 141 8.14 30.61 11.08
C GLY A 141 7.20 29.52 10.53
N PRO A 142 6.25 29.87 9.63
CA PRO A 142 5.33 28.91 9.06
C PRO A 142 6.13 27.90 8.25
N VAL A 143 6.28 26.69 8.80
CA VAL A 143 6.98 25.60 8.15
C VAL A 143 6.11 25.14 7.00
N VAL A 144 6.42 25.62 5.79
CA VAL A 144 6.01 24.95 4.56
C VAL A 144 6.59 23.53 4.64
N GLU A 145 5.72 22.53 4.81
CA GLU A 145 5.95 21.11 5.15
C GLU A 145 6.82 20.30 4.17
N ASP A 146 7.55 20.94 3.25
CA ASP A 146 8.26 20.30 2.14
C ASP A 146 9.75 19.99 2.39
N ALA A 147 10.26 20.24 3.61
CA ALA A 147 11.71 20.30 3.86
C ALA A 147 12.38 19.08 4.54
N GLU A 148 11.69 17.95 4.80
CA GLU A 148 12.36 16.76 5.38
C GLU A 148 12.80 15.70 4.35
N HIS A 149 12.23 15.72 3.15
CA HIS A 149 12.52 14.75 2.09
C HIS A 149 12.87 15.49 0.80
N GLY A 150 14.05 15.21 0.24
CA GLY A 150 14.48 15.87 -1.01
C GLY A 150 13.47 15.64 -2.15
N ALA A 151 13.45 16.53 -3.14
CA ALA A 151 12.52 16.51 -4.27
C ALA A 151 12.47 15.18 -5.05
N TRP A 152 13.48 14.33 -4.89
CA TRP A 152 13.58 12.97 -5.46
C TRP A 152 12.68 11.93 -4.79
N PHE A 153 12.22 12.18 -3.55
CA PHE A 153 11.54 11.16 -2.75
C PHE A 153 10.14 10.82 -3.27
N ALA A 154 9.31 11.83 -3.56
CA ALA A 154 7.99 11.60 -4.13
C ALA A 154 8.05 10.95 -5.54
N PRO A 155 8.93 11.38 -6.46
CA PRO A 155 9.12 10.68 -7.74
C PRO A 155 9.50 9.21 -7.60
N THR A 156 10.51 8.90 -6.79
CA THR A 156 10.99 7.51 -6.63
C THR A 156 9.92 6.63 -5.97
N MET A 157 9.31 7.09 -4.88
CA MET A 157 8.22 6.36 -4.22
C MET A 157 7.01 6.20 -5.13
N GLY A 158 6.68 7.22 -5.92
CA GLY A 158 5.58 7.19 -6.88
C GLY A 158 5.80 6.11 -7.94
N VAL A 159 6.93 6.15 -8.65
CA VAL A 159 7.27 5.16 -9.69
C VAL A 159 7.29 3.74 -9.12
N LEU A 160 7.93 3.54 -7.97
CA LEU A 160 8.00 2.23 -7.33
C LEU A 160 6.61 1.75 -6.90
N ALA A 161 5.76 2.62 -6.34
CA ALA A 161 4.39 2.28 -5.97
C ALA A 161 3.55 1.92 -7.21
N GLY A 162 3.68 2.68 -8.30
CA GLY A 162 2.99 2.45 -9.57
C GLY A 162 3.36 1.10 -10.19
N PHE A 163 4.67 0.84 -10.32
CA PHE A 163 5.18 -0.42 -10.85
C PHE A 163 4.72 -1.61 -9.98
N THR A 164 4.92 -1.50 -8.67
CA THR A 164 4.60 -2.56 -7.71
C THR A 164 3.10 -2.87 -7.65
N THR A 165 2.25 -1.84 -7.69
CA THR A 165 0.80 -2.07 -7.67
C THR A 165 0.33 -2.75 -8.94
N LEU A 166 0.94 -2.47 -10.08
CA LEU A 166 0.50 -3.08 -11.32
C LEU A 166 0.93 -4.53 -11.38
N VAL A 167 2.19 -4.81 -11.03
CA VAL A 167 2.75 -6.16 -11.16
C VAL A 167 2.14 -7.14 -10.15
N SER A 168 1.83 -6.70 -8.91
CA SER A 168 1.41 -7.63 -7.85
C SER A 168 0.41 -7.08 -6.83
N ASN A 169 -0.22 -5.92 -7.06
CA ASN A 169 -1.10 -5.25 -6.08
C ASN A 169 -0.45 -4.95 -4.71
N ALA A 170 0.89 -4.93 -4.64
CA ALA A 170 1.65 -4.87 -3.40
C ALA A 170 2.17 -3.46 -3.04
N ALA A 171 1.52 -2.39 -3.51
CA ALA A 171 1.97 -1.02 -3.20
C ALA A 171 1.60 -0.56 -1.78
N GLY A 172 0.81 -1.35 -1.04
CA GLY A 172 0.43 -1.08 0.36
C GLY A 172 1.62 -0.76 1.26
N PRO A 173 2.63 -1.64 1.37
CA PRO A 173 3.87 -1.38 2.10
C PRO A 173 4.60 -0.10 1.69
N LEU A 174 4.69 0.18 0.38
CA LEU A 174 5.37 1.38 -0.13
C LEU A 174 4.62 2.64 0.30
N MET A 175 3.29 2.62 0.17
CA MET A 175 2.44 3.71 0.61
C MET A 175 2.51 3.90 2.12
N ALA A 176 2.61 2.81 2.88
CA ALA A 176 2.81 2.88 4.32
C ALA A 176 4.12 3.57 4.69
N ILE A 177 5.24 3.17 4.07
CA ILE A 177 6.53 3.81 4.27
C ILE A 177 6.47 5.30 3.89
N TYR A 178 5.84 5.63 2.76
CA TYR A 178 5.71 7.02 2.30
C TYR A 178 4.92 7.88 3.29
N LEU A 179 3.72 7.45 3.70
CA LEU A 179 2.85 8.25 4.57
C LEU A 179 3.33 8.30 6.03
N ILE A 180 4.00 7.25 6.51
CA ILE A 180 4.70 7.30 7.81
C ILE A 180 5.88 8.28 7.73
N ALA A 181 6.62 8.30 6.63
CA ALA A 181 7.70 9.27 6.42
C ALA A 181 7.17 10.72 6.37
N MET A 182 5.95 10.93 5.87
CA MET A 182 5.23 12.21 5.92
C MET A 182 4.59 12.49 7.30
N ARG A 183 4.78 11.61 8.29
CA ARG A 183 4.31 11.76 9.68
C ARG A 183 2.80 11.98 9.81
N LEU A 184 2.01 11.39 8.90
CA LEU A 184 0.56 11.56 8.95
C LEU A 184 -0.07 10.83 10.15
N PRO A 185 -0.96 11.48 10.91
CA PRO A 185 -1.82 10.81 11.87
C PRO A 185 -2.63 9.68 11.22
N LYS A 186 -2.92 8.59 11.95
CA LYS A 186 -3.56 7.37 11.42
C LYS A 186 -4.83 7.62 10.59
N MET A 187 -5.65 8.60 10.98
CA MET A 187 -6.88 8.92 10.24
C MET A 187 -6.58 9.60 8.90
N GLN A 188 -5.61 10.52 8.87
CA GLN A 188 -5.15 11.16 7.64
C GLN A 188 -4.41 10.16 6.75
N PHE A 189 -3.62 9.27 7.34
CA PHE A 189 -2.99 8.16 6.64
C PHE A 189 -4.05 7.31 5.91
N VAL A 190 -5.07 6.81 6.63
CA VAL A 190 -6.06 5.89 6.05
C VAL A 190 -6.90 6.60 5.00
N GLY A 191 -7.33 7.84 5.26
CA GLY A 191 -8.07 8.64 4.29
C GLY A 191 -7.27 8.94 3.01
N THR A 192 -5.99 9.30 3.15
CA THR A 192 -5.11 9.58 2.01
C THR A 192 -4.83 8.31 1.21
N ALA A 193 -4.51 7.20 1.88
CA ALA A 193 -4.30 5.91 1.24
C ALA A 193 -5.55 5.42 0.49
N ALA A 194 -6.75 5.59 1.07
CA ALA A 194 -8.00 5.19 0.43
C ALA A 194 -8.22 5.93 -0.90
N VAL A 195 -8.06 7.26 -0.91
CA VAL A 195 -8.20 8.05 -2.15
C VAL A 195 -7.09 7.71 -3.15
N PHE A 196 -5.85 7.57 -2.68
CA PHE A 196 -4.72 7.16 -3.53
C PHE A 196 -5.00 5.84 -4.25
N PHE A 197 -5.40 4.80 -3.51
CA PHE A 197 -5.64 3.48 -4.10
C PHE A 197 -6.87 3.46 -4.99
N LEU A 198 -7.94 4.20 -4.66
CA LEU A 198 -9.09 4.32 -5.55
C LEU A 198 -8.68 4.90 -6.90
N LEU A 199 -8.02 6.07 -6.90
CA LEU A 199 -7.58 6.73 -8.13
C LEU A 199 -6.63 5.84 -8.94
N LEU A 200 -5.69 5.21 -8.25
CA LEU A 200 -4.68 4.36 -8.87
C LEU A 200 -5.29 3.08 -9.45
N ASN A 201 -6.19 2.42 -8.71
CA ASN A 201 -6.83 1.20 -9.19
C ASN A 201 -7.80 1.49 -10.34
N CYS A 202 -8.50 2.64 -10.33
CA CYS A 202 -9.25 3.10 -11.50
C CYS A 202 -8.32 3.36 -12.70
N PHE A 203 -7.18 4.02 -12.50
CA PHE A 203 -6.20 4.27 -13.56
C PHE A 203 -5.63 2.97 -14.16
N LYS A 204 -5.52 1.90 -13.35
CA LYS A 204 -5.05 0.58 -13.81
C LYS A 204 -6.03 -0.17 -14.70
N VAL A 205 -7.33 0.09 -14.60
CA VAL A 205 -8.39 -0.65 -15.32
C VAL A 205 -8.09 -0.78 -16.82
N PRO A 206 -7.84 0.29 -17.60
CA PRO A 206 -7.59 0.16 -19.04
C PRO A 206 -6.38 -0.73 -19.36
N PHE A 207 -5.30 -0.64 -18.57
CA PHE A 207 -4.10 -1.45 -18.76
C PHE A 207 -4.36 -2.94 -18.45
N MET A 208 -5.11 -3.21 -17.38
CA MET A 208 -5.43 -4.58 -16.98
C MET A 208 -6.46 -5.24 -17.89
N MET A 209 -7.38 -4.46 -18.47
CA MET A 209 -8.28 -4.91 -19.54
C MET A 209 -7.50 -5.19 -20.82
N ASN A 210 -6.54 -4.33 -21.18
CA ASN A 210 -5.67 -4.54 -22.34
C ASN A 210 -4.83 -5.82 -22.21
N LEU A 211 -4.37 -6.16 -21.01
CA LEU A 211 -3.67 -7.41 -20.72
C LEU A 211 -4.60 -8.64 -20.62
N GLY A 212 -5.91 -8.47 -20.72
CA GLY A 212 -6.89 -9.55 -20.58
C GLY A 212 -7.02 -10.11 -19.15
N LEU A 213 -6.49 -9.43 -18.15
CA LEU A 213 -6.48 -9.89 -16.75
C LEU A 213 -7.78 -9.54 -16.00
N ILE A 214 -8.55 -8.59 -16.52
CA ILE A 214 -9.92 -8.32 -16.10
C ILE A 214 -10.87 -8.96 -17.10
N THR A 215 -11.64 -9.94 -16.63
CA THR A 215 -12.60 -10.70 -17.44
C THR A 215 -13.99 -10.65 -16.82
N THR A 216 -15.03 -11.00 -17.58
CA THR A 216 -16.41 -11.15 -17.06
C THR A 216 -16.47 -12.13 -15.88
N ARG A 217 -15.65 -13.18 -15.94
CA ARG A 217 -15.50 -14.17 -14.85
C ARG A 217 -14.89 -13.55 -13.59
N SER A 218 -13.88 -12.69 -13.76
CA SER A 218 -13.32 -11.94 -12.62
C SER A 218 -14.41 -11.10 -11.96
N PHE A 219 -15.24 -10.41 -12.75
CA PHE A 219 -16.27 -9.53 -12.22
C PHE A 219 -17.31 -10.28 -11.38
N SER A 220 -17.85 -11.39 -11.89
CA SER A 220 -18.84 -12.20 -11.15
C SER A 220 -18.25 -12.82 -9.88
N PHE A 221 -17.00 -13.30 -9.93
CA PHE A 221 -16.30 -13.82 -8.76
C PHE A 221 -16.11 -12.74 -7.68
N ASN A 222 -15.64 -11.55 -8.06
CA ASN A 222 -15.45 -10.43 -7.13
C ASN A 222 -16.78 -9.96 -6.53
N LEU A 223 -17.86 -9.97 -7.31
CA LEU A 223 -19.19 -9.60 -6.84
C LEU A 223 -19.70 -10.54 -5.75
N LEU A 224 -19.45 -11.85 -5.90
CA LEU A 224 -19.81 -12.85 -4.89
C LEU A 224 -19.04 -12.65 -3.57
N LEU A 225 -17.81 -12.13 -3.64
CA LEU A 225 -16.98 -11.83 -2.47
C LEU A 225 -17.27 -10.46 -1.84
N ALA A 226 -18.06 -9.61 -2.48
CA ALA A 226 -18.36 -8.26 -1.99
C ALA A 226 -18.92 -8.22 -0.55
N PRO A 227 -19.82 -9.13 -0.12
CA PRO A 227 -20.29 -9.17 1.27
C PRO A 227 -19.15 -9.41 2.28
N ALA A 228 -18.19 -10.27 1.94
CA ALA A 228 -17.03 -10.55 2.78
C ALA A 228 -16.10 -9.32 2.88
N VAL A 229 -15.91 -8.59 1.77
CA VAL A 229 -15.20 -7.31 1.77
C VAL A 229 -15.88 -6.30 2.69
N LEU A 230 -17.21 -6.16 2.61
CA LEU A 230 -17.96 -5.25 3.48
C LEU A 230 -17.81 -5.63 4.95
N ALA A 231 -17.94 -6.91 5.29
CA ALA A 231 -17.74 -7.39 6.67
C ALA A 231 -16.34 -7.02 7.18
N GLY A 232 -15.30 -7.27 6.38
CA GLY A 232 -13.93 -6.87 6.69
C GLY A 232 -13.76 -5.36 6.82
N ALA A 233 -14.40 -4.58 5.95
CA ALA A 233 -14.35 -3.12 5.98
C ALA A 233 -15.03 -2.52 7.21
N PHE A 234 -16.17 -3.07 7.62
CA PHE A 234 -16.83 -2.67 8.87
C PHE A 234 -15.97 -3.01 10.09
N PHE A 235 -15.38 -4.21 10.11
CA PHE A 235 -14.47 -4.62 11.17
C PHE A 235 -13.22 -3.72 11.24
N GLY A 236 -12.58 -3.45 10.10
CA GLY A 236 -11.42 -2.57 10.01
C GLY A 236 -11.73 -1.15 10.50
N ARG A 237 -12.88 -0.61 10.08
CA ARG A 237 -13.36 0.71 10.55
C ARG A 237 -13.63 0.75 12.05
N TRP A 238 -14.20 -0.32 12.58
CA TRP A 238 -14.41 -0.47 14.03
C TRP A 238 -13.07 -0.59 14.77
N LEU A 239 -12.10 -1.30 14.23
CA LEU A 239 -10.81 -1.54 14.87
C LEU A 239 -9.90 -0.29 14.88
N LEU A 240 -9.84 0.47 13.80
CA LEU A 240 -8.95 1.62 13.62
C LEU A 240 -8.91 2.63 14.80
N PRO A 241 -10.04 3.12 15.33
CA PRO A 241 -10.02 4.07 16.44
C PRO A 241 -9.42 3.48 17.73
N ARG A 242 -9.51 2.16 17.92
CA ARG A 242 -9.00 1.44 19.10
C ARG A 242 -7.48 1.24 19.09
N ILE A 243 -6.84 1.39 17.94
CA ILE A 243 -5.39 1.25 17.78
C ILE A 243 -4.74 2.61 18.01
N ASN A 244 -3.79 2.72 18.94
CA ASN A 244 -3.03 3.96 19.14
C ASN A 244 -2.06 4.22 17.96
N GLN A 245 -1.56 5.46 17.82
CA GLN A 245 -0.71 5.84 16.69
C GLN A 245 0.57 4.97 16.59
N ALA A 246 1.25 4.74 17.72
CA ALA A 246 2.49 3.98 17.75
C ALA A 246 2.29 2.51 17.31
N LEU A 247 1.22 1.89 17.78
CA LEU A 247 0.85 0.52 17.37
C LEU A 247 0.46 0.47 15.90
N PHE A 248 -0.28 1.47 15.40
CA PHE A 248 -0.64 1.55 13.98
C PHE A 248 0.61 1.59 13.09
N GLU A 249 1.57 2.46 13.40
CA GLU A 249 2.84 2.56 12.67
C GLU A 249 3.68 1.28 12.78
N ALA A 250 3.77 0.69 13.98
CA ALA A 250 4.50 -0.55 14.21
C ALA A 250 3.91 -1.72 13.41
N LEU A 251 2.57 -1.85 13.39
CA LEU A 251 1.90 -2.85 12.59
C LEU A 251 2.11 -2.61 11.10
N ALA A 252 2.01 -1.37 10.64
CA ALA A 252 2.21 -1.04 9.23
C ALA A 252 3.62 -1.36 8.74
N LEU A 253 4.65 -1.02 9.52
CA LEU A 253 6.03 -1.36 9.19
C LEU A 253 6.32 -2.87 9.35
N GLY A 254 5.83 -3.49 10.43
CA GLY A 254 6.06 -4.91 10.71
C GLY A 254 5.41 -5.82 9.66
N LEU A 255 4.17 -5.55 9.28
CA LEU A 255 3.48 -6.28 8.22
C LEU A 255 4.12 -6.03 6.85
N SER A 256 4.64 -4.83 6.60
CA SER A 256 5.43 -4.53 5.40
C SER A 256 6.73 -5.35 5.34
N ALA A 257 7.40 -5.53 6.48
CA ALA A 257 8.60 -6.35 6.59
C ALA A 257 8.30 -7.82 6.26
N LEU A 258 7.30 -8.38 6.94
CA LEU A 258 6.86 -9.77 6.74
C LEU A 258 6.46 -10.01 5.29
N ALA A 259 5.77 -9.06 4.68
CA ALA A 259 5.39 -9.13 3.28
C ALA A 259 6.58 -9.15 2.34
N GLY A 260 7.56 -8.26 2.54
CA GLY A 260 8.78 -8.23 1.74
C GLY A 260 9.55 -9.55 1.83
N LEU A 261 9.68 -10.12 3.03
CA LEU A 261 10.35 -11.41 3.25
C LEU A 261 9.62 -12.57 2.55
N LYS A 262 8.28 -12.62 2.68
CA LYS A 262 7.46 -13.63 2.02
C LYS A 262 7.55 -13.55 0.49
N LEU A 263 7.56 -12.34 -0.07
CA LEU A 263 7.66 -12.15 -1.51
C LEU A 263 9.00 -12.61 -2.09
N ILE A 264 10.10 -12.54 -1.33
CA ILE A 264 11.40 -13.07 -1.75
C ILE A 264 11.46 -14.61 -1.60
N GLY A 265 10.47 -15.22 -0.94
CA GLY A 265 10.35 -16.66 -0.77
C GLY A 265 11.06 -17.20 0.48
N LEU A 266 11.17 -16.37 1.53
CA LEU A 266 11.78 -16.80 2.79
C LEU A 266 10.92 -17.84 3.55
N PHE A 267 9.59 -17.87 3.31
CA PHE A 267 8.63 -18.83 3.85
C PHE A 267 7.31 -18.80 3.07
#